data_AF-A0A1I1NI49-F1
#
_entry.id   AF-A0A1I1NI49-F1
#
_cell.length_a   1.000
_cell.length_b   1.000
_cell.length_c   1.000
_cell.angle_alpha   90.00
_cell.angle_beta   90.00
_cell.angle_gamma   90.00
#
_symmetry.space_group_name_H-M   'P 1'
#
loop_
_entity.id
_entity.type
_entity.pdbx_description
1 polymer ?
#
loop_
_entity_poly.entity_id
_entity_poly.type
_entity_poly.pdbx_seq_one_letter_code
_entity_poly.pdbx_strand_id
1 'polypeptide(L)'
;MPDLRRSMKLSIVFGLIGAVLLPVLYEIYANISTTVGLFFVICWVFFAGVKFSGLTFKEALIGITCTIAYSGVFGFIFALAIHPAIMNFLIRRSVYFRLEPKAMLEFVAICFFLFIGMYLLWVIRFALCKVMAKFKSNREMAGSYIENAFNDEEDK
;
A
#
# COMPACT_ATOMS: atom_id res chain seq x y z
N MET A 1 -3.42 -21.99 -10.06
CA MET A 1 -3.26 -20.82 -9.16
C MET A 1 -2.77 -19.58 -9.93
N PRO A 2 -3.60 -18.99 -10.81
CA PRO A 2 -3.23 -17.77 -11.55
C PRO A 2 -3.12 -16.53 -10.65
N ASP A 3 -3.90 -16.45 -9.58
CA ASP A 3 -3.96 -15.25 -8.73
C ASP A 3 -2.78 -15.13 -7.74
N LEU A 4 -2.25 -16.24 -7.21
CA LEU A 4 -1.01 -16.23 -6.42
C LEU A 4 0.20 -15.74 -7.25
N ARG A 5 0.31 -16.19 -8.51
CA ARG A 5 1.37 -15.71 -9.43
C ARG A 5 1.25 -14.21 -9.66
N ARG A 6 0.03 -13.70 -9.78
CA ARG A 6 -0.22 -12.26 -9.93
C ARG A 6 0.17 -11.49 -8.67
N SER A 7 -0.18 -11.99 -7.49
CA SER A 7 0.22 -11.39 -6.21
C SER A 7 1.74 -11.30 -6.06
N MET A 8 2.45 -12.40 -6.35
CA MET A 8 3.93 -12.42 -6.26
C MET A 8 4.61 -11.46 -7.24
N LYS A 9 4.09 -11.37 -8.48
CA LYS A 9 4.60 -10.39 -9.45
C LYS A 9 4.42 -8.95 -8.95
N LEU A 10 3.24 -8.64 -8.41
CA LEU A 10 2.96 -7.33 -7.84
C LEU A 10 3.89 -7.06 -6.65
N SER A 11 4.07 -8.03 -5.74
CA SER A 11 4.92 -7.83 -4.57
C SER A 11 6.39 -7.61 -4.91
N ILE A 12 6.91 -8.27 -5.94
CA ILE A 12 8.28 -8.04 -6.39
C ILE A 12 8.41 -6.64 -6.99
N VAL A 13 7.49 -6.26 -7.88
CA VAL A 13 7.53 -4.94 -8.54
C VAL A 13 7.37 -3.81 -7.52
N PHE A 14 6.33 -3.85 -6.69
CA PHE A 14 6.12 -2.86 -5.64
C PHE A 14 7.22 -2.92 -4.58
N GLY A 15 7.72 -4.11 -4.25
CA GLY A 15 8.82 -4.29 -3.31
C GLY A 15 10.09 -3.59 -3.76
N LEU A 16 10.49 -3.81 -5.01
CA LEU A 16 11.67 -3.19 -5.64
C LEU A 16 11.51 -1.68 -5.83
N ILE A 17 10.35 -1.23 -6.29
CA ILE A 17 10.09 0.21 -6.43
C ILE A 17 10.17 0.88 -5.06
N GLY A 18 9.55 0.30 -4.02
CA GLY A 18 9.64 0.80 -2.65
C GLY A 18 11.08 0.79 -2.12
N ALA A 19 11.88 -0.22 -2.46
CA ALA A 19 13.28 -0.33 -2.07
C ALA A 19 14.16 0.78 -2.68
N VAL A 20 13.87 1.22 -3.91
CA VAL A 20 14.57 2.33 -4.56
C VAL A 20 14.02 3.69 -4.11
N LEU A 21 12.70 3.80 -3.92
CA LEU A 21 12.06 5.04 -3.47
C LEU A 21 12.47 5.40 -2.04
N LEU A 22 12.58 4.43 -1.12
CA LEU A 22 12.86 4.72 0.28
C LEU A 22 14.15 5.54 0.49
N PRO A 23 15.31 5.17 -0.10
CA PRO A 23 16.52 5.99 -0.04
C PRO A 23 16.34 7.38 -0.67
N VAL A 24 15.63 7.49 -1.79
CA VAL A 24 15.39 8.77 -2.47
C VAL A 24 14.50 9.68 -1.61
N LEU A 25 13.43 9.13 -1.03
CA LEU A 25 12.50 9.86 -0.18
C LEU A 25 13.13 10.26 1.14
N TYR A 26 14.06 9.45 1.67
CA TYR A 26 14.89 9.85 2.81
C TYR A 26 15.69 11.12 2.50
N GLU A 27 16.30 11.21 1.32
CA GLU A 27 17.05 12.41 0.92
C GLU A 27 16.15 13.64 0.74
N ILE A 28 14.93 13.45 0.23
CA ILE A 28 13.92 14.52 0.13
C ILE A 28 13.45 14.96 1.53
N TYR A 29 13.21 13.99 2.42
CA TYR A 29 12.86 14.25 3.82
C TYR A 29 13.95 15.06 4.53
N ALA A 30 15.21 14.74 4.25
CA ALA A 30 16.38 15.36 4.84
C ALA A 30 16.67 16.78 4.32
N ASN A 31 16.61 16.96 3.00
CA ASN A 31 17.16 18.15 2.35
C ASN A 31 16.10 19.12 1.82
N ILE A 32 14.84 18.69 1.64
CA ILE A 32 13.77 19.53 1.09
C ILE A 32 12.73 19.83 2.16
N SER A 33 12.02 18.81 2.63
CA SER A 33 10.96 18.97 3.63
C SER A 33 10.49 17.61 4.13
N THR A 34 10.31 17.51 5.45
CA THR A 34 9.77 16.32 6.11
C THR A 34 8.37 15.97 5.59
N THR A 35 7.51 16.98 5.44
CA THR A 35 6.13 16.82 4.95
C THR A 35 6.09 16.29 3.52
N VAL A 36 6.96 16.82 2.64
CA VAL A 36 7.01 16.42 1.23
C VAL A 36 7.50 14.98 1.09
N GLY A 37 8.56 14.61 1.83
CA GLY A 37 9.06 13.23 1.84
C GLY A 37 7.99 12.23 2.27
N LEU A 38 7.30 12.50 3.38
CA LEU A 38 6.24 11.63 3.91
C LEU A 38 5.01 11.59 3.01
N PHE A 39 4.63 12.70 2.37
CA PHE A 39 3.53 12.74 1.41
C PHE A 39 3.73 11.73 0.28
N PHE A 40 4.93 11.67 -0.30
CA PHE A 40 5.22 10.70 -1.36
C PHE A 40 5.23 9.25 -0.85
N VAL A 41 5.67 8.98 0.39
CA VAL A 41 5.54 7.65 1.01
C VAL A 41 4.07 7.27 1.12
N ILE A 42 3.21 8.18 1.57
CA ILE A 42 1.76 7.94 1.70
C ILE A 42 1.15 7.66 0.33
N CYS A 43 1.43 8.48 -0.69
CA CYS A 43 0.95 8.24 -2.06
C CYS A 43 1.36 6.86 -2.58
N TRP A 44 2.60 6.46 -2.32
CA TRP A 44 3.11 5.14 -2.71
C TRP A 44 2.36 4.00 -2.01
N VAL A 45 2.22 4.08 -0.69
CA VAL A 45 1.48 3.12 0.15
C VAL A 45 0.03 3.00 -0.32
N PHE A 46 -0.64 4.13 -0.59
CA PHE A 46 -2.00 4.14 -1.10
C PHE A 46 -2.11 3.45 -2.45
N PHE A 47 -1.22 3.79 -3.38
CA PHE A 47 -1.22 3.20 -4.71
C PHE A 47 -0.99 1.68 -4.67
N ALA A 48 0.01 1.24 -3.91
CA ALA A 48 0.29 -0.19 -3.73
C ALA A 48 -0.86 -0.91 -3.02
N GLY A 49 -1.36 -0.36 -1.91
CA GLY A 49 -2.48 -0.93 -1.14
C GLY A 49 -3.75 -1.10 -1.98
N VAL A 50 -4.12 -0.10 -2.79
CA VAL A 50 -5.25 -0.20 -3.72
C VAL A 50 -5.04 -1.29 -4.76
N LYS A 51 -3.82 -1.49 -5.26
CA LYS A 51 -3.54 -2.56 -6.24
C LYS A 51 -3.65 -3.95 -5.61
N PHE A 52 -3.15 -4.15 -4.38
CA PHE A 52 -3.31 -5.42 -3.66
C PHE A 52 -4.75 -5.69 -3.25
N SER A 53 -5.53 -4.65 -3.03
CA SER A 53 -6.93 -4.76 -2.60
C SER A 53 -7.86 -5.42 -3.62
N GLY A 54 -7.42 -5.58 -4.88
CA GLY A 54 -8.15 -6.31 -5.92
C GLY A 54 -7.90 -7.83 -5.95
N LEU A 55 -7.07 -8.38 -5.05
CA LEU A 55 -6.74 -9.80 -4.98
C LEU A 55 -7.60 -10.54 -3.93
N THR A 56 -7.55 -11.87 -3.95
CA THR A 56 -8.22 -12.68 -2.93
C THR A 56 -7.55 -12.50 -1.56
N PHE A 57 -8.26 -12.84 -0.47
CA PHE A 57 -7.83 -12.54 0.90
C PHE A 57 -6.41 -13.06 1.22
N LYS A 58 -6.17 -14.35 0.96
CA LYS A 58 -4.88 -14.99 1.27
C LYS A 58 -3.74 -14.42 0.42
N GLU A 59 -4.03 -14.10 -0.83
CA GLU A 59 -3.03 -13.62 -1.78
C GLU A 59 -2.69 -12.15 -1.56
N ALA A 60 -3.66 -11.32 -1.21
CA ALA A 60 -3.43 -9.93 -0.81
C ALA A 60 -2.58 -9.87 0.46
N LEU A 61 -2.89 -10.71 1.46
CA LEU A 61 -2.10 -10.81 2.69
C LEU A 61 -0.63 -11.14 2.37
N ILE A 62 -0.39 -12.23 1.63
CA ILE A 62 0.96 -12.66 1.25
C ILE A 62 1.67 -11.57 0.42
N GLY A 63 0.97 -10.98 -0.55
CA GLY A 63 1.52 -9.96 -1.43
C GLY A 63 1.97 -8.70 -0.69
N ILE A 64 1.15 -8.20 0.24
CA ILE A 64 1.50 -7.04 1.07
C ILE A 64 2.69 -7.38 1.97
N THR A 65 2.68 -8.54 2.66
CA THR A 65 3.78 -8.96 3.53
C THR A 65 5.10 -9.05 2.76
N CYS A 66 5.08 -9.69 1.58
CA CYS A 66 6.26 -9.79 0.72
C CYS A 66 6.73 -8.42 0.22
N THR A 67 5.80 -7.51 -0.12
CA THR A 67 6.16 -6.15 -0.54
C THR A 67 6.92 -5.41 0.56
N ILE A 68 6.41 -5.44 1.79
CA ILE A 68 7.05 -4.79 2.94
C ILE A 68 8.43 -5.40 3.20
N ALA A 69 8.53 -6.73 3.20
CA ALA A 69 9.79 -7.43 3.39
C ALA A 69 10.83 -7.08 2.30
N TYR A 70 10.43 -7.10 1.03
CA TYR A 70 11.30 -6.74 -0.10
C TYR A 70 11.72 -5.27 -0.04
N SER A 71 10.79 -4.35 0.25
CA SER A 71 11.13 -2.92 0.39
C SER A 71 12.08 -2.68 1.55
N GLY A 72 11.97 -3.41 2.66
CA GLY A 72 12.91 -3.31 3.79
C GLY A 72 14.29 -3.86 3.47
N VAL A 73 14.37 -5.13 3.06
CA VAL A 73 15.65 -5.82 2.81
C VAL A 73 16.39 -5.20 1.63
N PHE A 74 15.73 -5.06 0.49
CA PHE A 74 16.37 -4.44 -0.68
C PHE A 74 16.54 -2.93 -0.49
N GLY A 75 15.70 -2.27 0.30
CA GLY A 75 15.87 -0.85 0.61
C GLY A 75 17.18 -0.57 1.34
N PHE A 76 17.57 -1.44 2.27
CA PHE A 76 18.87 -1.37 2.92
C PHE A 76 20.02 -1.58 1.93
N ILE A 77 19.92 -2.60 1.07
CA ILE A 77 20.95 -2.91 0.08
C ILE A 77 21.10 -1.75 -0.93
N PHE A 78 19.99 -1.26 -1.47
CA PHE A 78 20.02 -0.16 -2.42
C PHE A 78 20.40 1.17 -1.77
N ALA A 79 20.14 1.39 -0.47
CA ALA A 79 20.63 2.57 0.22
C ALA A 79 22.16 2.67 0.13
N LEU A 80 22.90 1.55 0.20
CA LEU A 80 24.37 1.57 0.07
C LEU A 80 24.85 2.12 -1.28
N ALA A 81 24.09 1.91 -2.35
CA ALA A 81 24.45 2.38 -3.70
C ALA A 81 23.84 3.75 -4.03
N ILE A 82 22.58 3.98 -3.64
CA ILE A 82 21.80 5.16 -3.98
C ILE A 82 22.19 6.36 -3.11
N HIS A 83 22.38 6.16 -1.80
CA HIS A 83 22.73 7.23 -0.87
C HIS A 83 23.99 8.01 -1.31
N PRO A 84 25.15 7.37 -1.61
CA PRO A 84 26.33 8.12 -2.04
C PRO A 84 26.12 8.81 -3.40
N ALA A 85 25.32 8.24 -4.31
CA ALA A 85 25.03 8.85 -5.60
C ALA A 85 24.19 10.14 -5.44
N ILE A 86 23.13 10.10 -4.63
CA ILE A 86 22.27 11.27 -4.38
C ILE A 86 23.03 12.31 -3.56
N MET A 87 23.78 11.90 -2.55
CA MET A 87 24.62 12.80 -1.76
C MET A 87 25.62 13.55 -2.66
N ASN A 88 26.34 12.84 -3.54
CA ASN A 88 27.28 13.47 -4.48
C ASN A 88 26.57 14.45 -5.44
N PHE A 89 25.36 14.12 -5.88
CA PHE A 89 24.54 15.01 -6.71
C PHE A 89 24.12 16.27 -5.94
N LEU A 90 23.62 16.10 -4.71
CA LEU A 90 23.17 17.19 -3.86
C LEU A 90 24.32 18.13 -3.50
N ILE A 91 25.48 17.61 -3.08
CA ILE A 91 26.66 18.42 -2.76
C ILE A 91 27.11 19.26 -3.97
N ARG A 92 27.02 18.71 -5.19
CA ARG A 92 27.39 19.44 -6.42
C ARG A 92 26.41 20.56 -6.80
N ARG A 93 25.17 20.51 -6.34
CA ARG A 93 24.08 21.40 -6.78
C ARG A 93 23.48 22.26 -5.65
N SER A 94 23.70 21.90 -4.39
CA SER A 94 23.02 22.44 -3.21
C SER A 94 23.80 22.13 -1.92
N VAL A 95 23.34 22.68 -0.78
CA VAL A 95 23.85 22.32 0.54
C VAL A 95 23.26 20.97 0.96
N TYR A 96 24.13 20.05 1.38
CA TYR A 96 23.73 18.73 1.86
C TYR A 96 23.53 18.73 3.37
N PHE A 97 22.33 18.34 3.81
CA PHE A 97 21.97 18.18 5.21
C PHE A 97 21.88 16.70 5.54
N ARG A 98 22.79 16.24 6.41
CA ARG A 98 22.74 14.89 6.94
C ARG A 98 21.86 14.86 8.18
N LEU A 99 20.89 13.94 8.20
CA LEU A 99 20.06 13.73 9.39
C LEU A 99 20.87 13.15 10.55
N GLU A 100 20.52 13.57 11.76
CA GLU A 100 21.00 12.95 12.99
C GLU A 100 20.48 11.49 13.07
N PRO A 101 21.25 10.54 13.64
CA PRO A 101 20.84 9.14 13.71
C PRO A 101 19.46 8.91 14.34
N LYS A 102 19.05 9.74 15.30
CA LYS A 102 17.71 9.69 15.91
C LYS A 102 16.61 9.98 14.89
N ALA A 103 16.73 11.09 14.15
CA ALA A 103 15.78 11.48 13.12
C ALA A 103 15.73 10.50 11.95
N MET A 104 16.87 9.87 11.62
CA MET A 104 16.93 8.80 10.61
C MET A 104 16.11 7.58 11.07
N LEU A 105 16.25 7.17 12.34
CA LEU A 105 15.51 6.05 12.90
C LEU A 105 14.01 6.36 12.98
N GLU A 106 13.65 7.59 13.36
CA GLU A 106 12.25 8.06 13.32
C GLU A 106 11.67 7.97 11.91
N PHE A 107 12.38 8.42 10.88
CA PHE A 107 11.92 8.31 9.50
C PHE A 107 11.67 6.86 9.08
N VAL A 108 12.60 5.94 9.40
CA VAL A 108 12.46 4.51 9.09
C VAL A 108 11.26 3.92 9.83
N ALA A 109 11.07 4.27 11.11
CA ALA A 109 9.94 3.82 11.90
C ALA A 109 8.60 4.33 11.34
N ILE A 110 8.52 5.62 10.98
CA ILE A 110 7.33 6.21 10.35
C ILE A 110 7.04 5.50 9.03
N CYS A 111 8.04 5.29 8.18
CA CYS A 111 7.87 4.55 6.93
C CYS A 111 7.31 3.15 7.20
N PHE A 112 7.85 2.42 8.17
CA PHE A 112 7.36 1.10 8.55
C PHE A 112 5.89 1.10 8.96
N PHE A 113 5.46 2.05 9.80
CA PHE A 113 4.04 2.21 10.15
C PHE A 113 3.16 2.57 8.95
N LEU A 114 3.64 3.43 8.05
CA LEU A 114 2.94 3.75 6.82
C LEU A 114 2.80 2.52 5.90
N PHE A 115 3.84 1.68 5.80
CA PHE A 115 3.80 0.41 5.07
C PHE A 115 2.73 -0.54 5.64
N ILE A 116 2.58 -0.61 6.97
CA ILE A 116 1.49 -1.37 7.61
C ILE A 116 0.11 -0.82 7.20
N GLY A 117 0.02 0.48 6.90
CA GLY A 117 -1.19 1.11 6.35
C GLY A 117 -1.74 0.44 5.08
N MET A 118 -0.93 -0.30 4.32
CA MET A 118 -1.44 -1.09 3.20
C MET A 118 -2.44 -2.17 3.64
N TYR A 119 -2.23 -2.80 4.80
CA TYR A 119 -3.20 -3.76 5.34
C TYR A 119 -4.52 -3.07 5.70
N LEU A 120 -4.46 -1.86 6.25
CA LEU A 120 -5.65 -1.10 6.61
C LEU A 120 -6.48 -0.75 5.36
N LEU A 121 -5.82 -0.29 4.28
CA LEU A 121 -6.50 -0.03 2.99
C LEU A 121 -7.13 -1.28 2.40
N TRP A 122 -6.44 -2.42 2.49
CA TRP A 122 -6.96 -3.70 2.03
C TRP A 122 -8.20 -4.14 2.85
N VAL A 123 -8.12 -4.06 4.19
CA VAL A 123 -9.24 -4.42 5.09
C VAL A 123 -10.45 -3.52 4.85
N ILE A 124 -10.24 -2.19 4.71
CA ILE A 124 -11.31 -1.24 4.42
C ILE A 124 -12.03 -1.64 3.12
N ARG A 125 -11.30 -1.87 2.03
CA ARG A 125 -11.94 -2.28 0.77
C ARG A 125 -12.67 -3.62 0.91
N PHE A 126 -12.06 -4.60 1.58
CA PHE A 126 -12.68 -5.90 1.78
C PHE A 126 -14.00 -5.78 2.55
N ALA A 127 -14.02 -4.97 3.61
CA ALA A 127 -15.23 -4.67 4.38
C ALA A 127 -16.29 -3.98 3.51
N LEU A 128 -15.90 -2.95 2.74
CA LEU A 128 -16.81 -2.24 1.81
C LEU A 128 -17.42 -3.19 0.78
N CYS A 129 -16.63 -4.07 0.17
CA CYS A 129 -17.14 -5.06 -0.79
C CYS A 129 -18.14 -6.02 -0.16
N LYS A 130 -17.89 -6.50 1.07
CA LYS A 130 -18.83 -7.35 1.79
C LYS A 130 -20.12 -6.62 2.17
N VAL A 131 -20.01 -5.38 2.61
CA VAL A 131 -21.17 -4.54 2.94
C VAL A 131 -22.02 -4.31 1.69
N MET A 132 -21.43 -3.93 0.56
CA MET A 132 -22.14 -3.76 -0.71
C MET A 132 -22.82 -5.05 -1.19
N ALA A 133 -22.15 -6.21 -1.06
CA ALA A 133 -22.74 -7.49 -1.41
C ALA A 133 -23.96 -7.83 -0.54
N LYS A 134 -23.88 -7.55 0.77
CA LYS A 134 -24.99 -7.75 1.70
C LYS A 134 -26.15 -6.80 1.43
N PHE A 135 -25.88 -5.54 1.10
CA PHE A 135 -26.91 -4.59 0.66
C PHE A 135 -27.61 -5.05 -0.63
N LYS A 136 -26.86 -5.56 -1.60
CA LYS A 136 -27.42 -6.10 -2.84
C LYS A 136 -28.34 -7.30 -2.56
N SER A 137 -27.88 -8.26 -1.76
CA SER A 137 -28.67 -9.43 -1.38
C SER A 137 -29.94 -9.05 -0.58
N ASN A 138 -29.85 -8.10 0.35
CA ASN A 138 -31.01 -7.59 1.08
C ASN A 138 -32.01 -6.89 0.14
N ARG A 139 -31.52 -6.15 -0.86
CA ARG A 139 -32.37 -5.51 -1.87
C ARG A 139 -33.08 -6.55 -2.75
N GLU A 140 -32.38 -7.61 -3.15
CA GLU A 140 -32.95 -8.72 -3.93
C GLU A 140 -34.02 -9.46 -3.12
N MET A 141 -33.76 -9.78 -1.84
CA MET A 141 -34.76 -10.38 -0.95
C MET A 141 -35.97 -9.48 -0.73
N ALA A 142 -35.76 -8.17 -0.50
CA ALA A 142 -36.86 -7.22 -0.40
C ALA A 142 -37.69 -7.16 -1.69
N GLY A 143 -37.05 -7.23 -2.86
CA GLY A 143 -37.72 -7.35 -4.15
C GLY A 143 -38.57 -8.61 -4.27
N SER A 144 -38.03 -9.78 -3.90
CA SER A 144 -38.80 -11.03 -3.94
C SER A 144 -39.95 -11.07 -2.94
N TYR A 145 -39.83 -10.43 -1.77
CA TYR A 145 -40.94 -10.32 -0.83
C TYR A 145 -42.06 -9.43 -1.36
N ILE A 146 -41.71 -8.35 -2.05
CA ILE A 146 -42.69 -7.49 -2.73
C ILE A 146 -43.38 -8.27 -3.85
N GLU A 147 -42.62 -8.97 -4.70
CA GLU A 147 -43.17 -9.75 -5.81
C GLU A 147 -44.10 -10.87 -5.32
N ASN A 148 -43.71 -11.61 -4.28
CA ASN A 148 -44.57 -12.61 -3.65
C ASN A 148 -45.80 -12.01 -2.95
N ALA A 149 -45.71 -10.78 -2.42
CA ALA A 149 -46.85 -10.10 -1.81
C ALA A 149 -47.87 -9.55 -2.83
N PHE A 150 -47.48 -9.46 -4.11
CA PHE A 150 -48.36 -9.04 -5.20
C PHE A 150 -48.76 -10.20 -6.12
N ASN A 151 -48.25 -11.42 -5.87
CA ASN A 151 -48.62 -12.62 -6.59
C ASN A 151 -49.82 -13.26 -5.87
N ASP A 152 -51.01 -12.71 -6.08
CA ASP A 152 -52.30 -13.22 -5.58
C ASP A 152 -52.74 -14.52 -6.30
N GLU A 153 -51.86 -15.53 -6.38
CA GLU A 153 -52.19 -16.87 -6.90
C GLU A 153 -52.45 -17.92 -5.80
N GLU A 154 -52.41 -17.55 -4.51
CA GLU A 154 -52.66 -18.51 -3.40
C GLU A 154 -54.13 -18.63 -2.95
N ASP A 155 -55.09 -17.91 -3.55
CA ASP A 155 -56.52 -18.00 -3.22
C ASP A 155 -57.41 -18.34 -4.45
N LYS A 156 -57.14 -19.46 -5.15
CA LYS A 156 -58.11 -20.13 -6.04
C LYS A 156 -58.12 -21.65 -5.87
#